data_AF-A0A958R4F0-F1
#
_entry.id   AF-A0A958R4F0-F1
#
_cell.length_a   1.000
_cell.length_b   1.000
_cell.length_c   1.000
_cell.angle_alpha   90.00
_cell.angle_beta   90.00
_cell.angle_gamma   90.00
#
_symmetry.space_group_name_H-M   'P 1'
#
loop_
_entity.id
_entity.type
_entity.pdbx_description
1 polymer ?
#
loop_
_entity_poly.entity_id
_entity_poly.type
_entity_poly.pdbx_seq_one_letter_code
_entity_poly.pdbx_strand_id
1 'polypeptide(L)' 'AVGQAFVDEVFRVFKDSHPEIEIEHINANDAIEFMIKRGLSTAELNRG' A
#
# COMPACT_ATOMS: atom_id res chain seq x y z
N ALA A 1 0.45 14.31 3.56
CA ALA A 1 1.49 14.08 4.59
C ALA A 1 2.52 13.10 4.05
N VAL A 2 3.78 13.17 4.51
CA VAL A 2 4.90 12.34 4.02
C VAL A 2 4.58 10.83 4.04
N GLY A 3 3.84 10.36 5.06
CA GLY A 3 3.42 8.96 5.17
C GLY A 3 2.54 8.46 4.00
N GLN A 4 1.73 9.33 3.39
CA GLN A 4 0.86 8.92 2.29
C GLN A 4 1.65 8.59 1.02
N ALA A 5 2.66 9.40 0.69
CA ALA A 5 3.50 9.18 -0.47
C ALA A 5 4.35 7.91 -0.32
N PHE A 6 4.86 7.65 0.89
CA PHE A 6 5.58 6.42 1.18
C PHE A 6 4.69 5.18 1.00
N VAL A 7 3.49 5.19 1.57
CA VAL A 7 2.56 4.06 1.46
C VAL A 7 2.13 3.83 0.01
N ASP A 8 1.88 4.90 -0.74
CA ASP A 8 1.51 4.81 -2.14
C ASP A 8 2.63 4.20 -3.00
N GLU A 9 3.89 4.58 -2.74
CA GLU A 9 5.03 3.99 -3.45
C GLU A 9 5.19 2.50 -3.14
N VAL A 10 5.11 2.10 -1.87
CA VAL A 10 5.36 0.71 -1.46
C VAL A 10 4.19 -0.21 -1.79
N PHE A 11 2.97 0.16 -1.39
CA PHE A 11 1.80 -0.74 -1.46
C PHE A 11 1.04 -0.65 -2.79
N ARG A 12 1.33 0.37 -3.62
CA ARG A 12 0.73 0.50 -4.96
C ARG A 12 1.80 0.38 -6.04
N VAL A 13 2.76 1.30 -6.13
CA VAL A 13 3.71 1.34 -7.27
C VAL A 13 4.65 0.13 -7.30
N PHE A 14 5.32 -0.17 -6.18
CA PHE A 14 6.25 -1.28 -6.09
C PHE A 14 5.53 -2.63 -6.21
N LYS A 15 4.37 -2.81 -5.57
CA LYS A 15 3.57 -4.04 -5.67
C LYS A 15 2.98 -4.26 -7.07
N ASP A 16 2.66 -3.21 -7.80
CA ASP A 16 2.22 -3.31 -9.20
C ASP A 16 3.38 -3.71 -10.13
N SER A 17 4.57 -3.17 -9.87
CA SER A 17 5.79 -3.50 -10.63
C SER A 17 6.34 -4.90 -10.31
N HIS A 18 6.06 -5.43 -9.12
CA HIS A 18 6.52 -6.74 -8.63
C HIS A 18 5.36 -7.55 -8.02
N PRO A 19 4.40 -8.00 -8.83
CA PRO A 19 3.20 -8.67 -8.35
C PRO A 19 3.49 -9.97 -7.58
N GLU A 20 4.62 -10.62 -7.85
CA GLU A 20 5.09 -11.85 -7.19
C GLU A 20 5.58 -11.64 -5.75
N ILE A 21 5.90 -10.41 -5.36
CA ILE A 21 6.42 -10.11 -4.01
C ILE A 21 5.28 -9.80 -3.06
N GLU A 22 5.11 -10.57 -1.98
CA GLU A 22 4.14 -10.28 -0.92
C GLU A 22 4.70 -9.26 0.08
N ILE A 23 3.87 -8.30 0.49
CA ILE A 23 4.24 -7.22 1.41
C ILE A 23 3.35 -7.31 2.65
N GLU A 24 3.96 -7.55 3.80
CA GLU A 24 3.28 -7.57 5.09
C GLU A 24 3.67 -6.34 5.93
N HIS A 25 2.71 -5.79 6.69
CA HIS A 25 2.97 -4.73 7.65
C HIS A 25 2.65 -5.22 9.07
N ILE A 26 3.56 -4.94 10.02
CA ILE A 26 3.39 -5.31 11.43
C ILE A 26 3.45 -4.07 12.32
N ASN A 27 2.64 -4.05 13.39
CA ASN A 27 2.61 -2.98 14.40
C ASN A 27 2.42 -1.56 13.81
N ALA A 28 1.67 -1.43 12.72
CA ALA A 28 1.29 -0.13 12.20
C ALA A 28 0.31 0.54 13.17
N ASN A 29 0.51 1.83 13.44
CA ASN A 29 -0.50 2.59 14.17
C ASN A 29 -1.73 2.88 13.29
N ASP A 30 -2.84 3.28 13.90
CA ASP A 30 -4.12 3.49 13.21
C ASP A 30 -4.01 4.43 11.99
N ALA A 31 -3.19 5.48 12.10
CA ALA A 31 -2.99 6.42 11.01
C ALA A 31 -2.30 5.75 9.82
N ILE A 32 -1.24 4.97 10.05
CA ILE A 32 -0.50 4.25 9.01
C ILE A 32 -1.34 3.09 8.46
N GLU A 33 -2.05 2.35 9.31
CA GLU A 33 -2.98 1.30 8.85
C GLU A 33 -4.03 1.84 7.88
N PHE A 34 -4.62 2.99 8.19
CA PHE A 34 -5.59 3.64 7.31
C PHE A 34 -4.98 3.98 5.94
N MET A 35 -3.74 4.50 5.94
CA MET A 35 -3.04 4.83 4.70
C MET A 35 -2.78 3.55 3.88
N ILE A 36 -2.32 2.47 4.51
CA ILE A 36 -2.00 1.20 3.84
C ILE A 36 -3.25 0.61 3.20
N LYS A 37 -4.36 0.54 3.94
CA LYS A 37 -5.65 0.04 3.43
C LYS A 37 -6.10 0.81 2.18
N ARG A 38 -5.95 2.15 2.17
CA ARG A 38 -6.22 2.96 0.96
C ARG A 38 -5.33 2.60 -0.24
N GLY A 39 -4.04 2.37 0.00
CA GLY A 39 -3.09 1.97 -1.03
C GLY A 39 -3.46 0.64 -1.67
N LEU A 40 -3.83 -0.35 -0.84
CA LEU A 40 -4.26 -1.68 -1.27
C LEU A 40 -5.59 -1.65 -2.05
N SER A 41 -6.62 -0.98 -1.53
CA SER A 41 -7.92 -0.90 -2.24
C SER A 41 -7.82 -0.23 -3.62
N THR A 42 -6.89 0.72 -3.78
CA THR A 42 -6.63 1.33 -5.09
C THR A 42 -5.95 0.35 -6.04
N ALA A 43 -5.00 -0.45 -5.56
CA ALA A 43 -4.35 -1.49 -6.35
C ALA A 43 -5.33 -2.60 -6.77
N GLU A 44 -6.26 -2.99 -5.91
CA GLU A 44 -7.30 -3.99 -6.21
C GLU A 44 -8.30 -3.49 -7.26
N LEU A 45 -8.73 -2.22 -7.17
CA LEU A 45 -9.64 -1.61 -8.15
C LEU A 45 -9.03 -1.47 -9.56
N ASN A 46 -7.72 -1.25 -9.67
CA ASN A 46 -7.04 -1.15 -10.97
C ASN A 46 -6.81 -2.51 -11.65
N ARG A 47 -7.09 -3.62 -10.95
CA ARG A 47 -6.97 -5.00 -11.47
C ARG A 47 -8.28 -5.54 -12.07
N GLY A 48 -9.37 -4.76 -12.05
CA GLY A 48 -10.66 -5.06 -12.69
C GLY A 48 -10.89 -4.21 -13.92
#